data_AF-A0A076JPL2-F1
#
_entry.id   AF-A0A076JPL2-F1
#
_cell.length_a   1.000
_cell.length_b   1.000
_cell.length_c   1.000
_cell.angle_alpha   90.00
_cell.angle_beta   90.00
_cell.angle_gamma   90.00
#
_symmetry.space_group_name_H-M   'P 1'
#
loop_
_entity.id
_entity.type
_entity.pdbx_description
1 polymer ?
#
loop_
_entity_poly.entity_id
_entity_poly.type
_entity_poly.pdbx_seq_one_letter_code
_entity_poly.pdbx_strand_id
1 'polypeptide(L)'
;MKSVRNALNRRAKGEKGFTLVELLVVVIIIGILAAVAIPIYLNQRKAAWNSATESDVKNASIVMETIMTNNGGKVPAAVKTSCGPGATHCDIFDGNEVTVSDGVTLTITPNGTTYQIEGSNNNDSNCKTYTYDSATGSITHN
;
A
#
# COMPACT_ATOMS: atom_id res chain seq x y z
N MET A 1 53.97 -38.32 6.27
CA MET A 1 53.45 -38.93 5.01
C MET A 1 51.92 -39.01 4.90
N LYS A 2 51.13 -38.92 5.98
CA LYS A 2 49.66 -39.01 5.90
C LYS A 2 48.97 -37.79 5.24
N SER A 3 49.57 -36.59 5.28
CA SER A 3 48.98 -35.38 4.66
C SER A 3 49.00 -35.40 3.13
N VAL A 4 50.07 -35.93 2.52
CA VAL A 4 50.21 -36.04 1.05
C VAL A 4 49.20 -37.03 0.48
N ARG A 5 48.97 -38.15 1.18
CA ARG A 5 47.95 -39.15 0.80
C ARG A 5 46.53 -38.58 0.85
N ASN A 6 46.21 -37.73 1.82
CA ASN A 6 44.90 -37.07 1.90
C ASN A 6 44.70 -36.03 0.79
N ALA A 7 45.74 -35.27 0.41
CA ALA A 7 45.65 -34.30 -0.69
C ALA A 7 45.39 -34.97 -2.05
N LEU A 8 46.03 -36.13 -2.31
CA LEU A 8 45.81 -36.91 -3.53
C LEU A 8 44.41 -37.55 -3.55
N ASN A 9 43.90 -38.00 -2.39
CA ASN A 9 42.53 -38.52 -2.27
C ASN A 9 41.44 -37.46 -2.53
N ARG A 10 41.69 -36.17 -2.26
CA ARG A 10 40.73 -35.09 -2.57
C ARG A 10 40.59 -34.84 -4.07
N ARG A 11 41.70 -34.88 -4.82
CA ARG A 11 41.66 -34.81 -6.30
C ARG A 11 41.04 -36.05 -6.92
N ALA A 12 41.32 -37.24 -6.37
CA ALA A 12 40.73 -38.50 -6.81
C ALA A 12 39.21 -38.59 -6.52
N LYS A 13 38.73 -37.91 -5.47
CA LYS A 13 37.30 -37.78 -5.16
C LYS A 13 36.55 -36.76 -6.02
N GLY A 14 37.24 -36.05 -6.92
CA GLY A 14 36.60 -35.15 -7.89
C GLY A 14 35.67 -34.14 -7.22
N GLU A 15 36.20 -33.29 -6.34
CA GLU A 15 35.46 -32.10 -5.88
C GLU A 15 35.14 -31.23 -7.10
N LYS A 16 33.92 -31.37 -7.65
CA LYS A 16 33.43 -30.62 -8.81
C LYS A 16 33.19 -29.17 -8.38
N GLY A 17 34.00 -28.25 -8.89
CA GLY A 17 33.73 -26.81 -8.76
C GLY A 17 32.55 -26.41 -9.64
N PHE A 18 31.90 -25.29 -9.28
CA PHE A 18 30.83 -24.68 -10.06
C PHE A 18 31.39 -24.19 -11.41
N THR A 19 30.77 -24.56 -12.52
CA THR A 19 31.25 -24.11 -13.84
C THR A 19 30.76 -22.69 -14.15
N LEU A 20 31.57 -21.92 -14.89
CA LEU A 20 31.16 -20.59 -15.34
C LEU A 20 29.92 -20.64 -16.24
N VAL A 21 29.74 -21.74 -16.99
CA VAL A 21 28.58 -21.95 -17.86
C VAL A 21 27.32 -22.19 -17.02
N GLU A 22 27.41 -22.94 -15.92
CA GLU A 22 26.28 -23.11 -15.00
C GLU A 22 25.84 -21.77 -14.39
N LEU A 23 26.79 -20.91 -13.98
CA LEU A 23 26.41 -19.57 -13.49
C LEU A 23 25.82 -18.71 -14.59
N LEU A 24 26.35 -18.77 -15.81
CA LEU A 24 25.87 -17.98 -16.94
C LEU A 24 24.41 -18.31 -17.29
N VAL A 25 24.06 -19.59 -17.38
CA VAL A 25 22.69 -19.99 -17.70
C VAL A 25 21.72 -19.57 -16.59
N VAL A 26 22.12 -19.69 -15.32
CA VAL A 26 21.29 -19.26 -14.18
C VAL A 26 21.00 -17.76 -14.23
N VAL A 27 22.02 -16.92 -14.47
CA VAL A 27 21.81 -15.46 -14.52
C VAL A 27 20.94 -15.04 -15.71
N ILE A 28 21.00 -15.76 -16.83
CA ILE A 28 20.12 -15.53 -17.99
C ILE A 28 18.67 -15.85 -17.62
N ILE A 29 18.42 -17.00 -16.99
CA ILE A 29 17.05 -17.42 -16.62
C ILE A 29 16.45 -16.45 -15.60
N ILE A 30 17.16 -16.11 -14.53
CA ILE A 30 16.66 -15.12 -13.54
C ILE A 30 16.48 -13.73 -14.18
N GLY A 31 17.31 -13.36 -15.15
CA GLY A 31 17.17 -12.11 -15.90
C GLY A 31 15.85 -12.04 -16.68
N ILE A 32 15.48 -13.12 -17.38
CA ILE A 32 14.20 -13.21 -18.11
C ILE A 32 13.02 -13.17 -17.15
N LEU A 33 13.09 -13.93 -16.04
CA LEU A 33 12.03 -13.95 -15.03
C LEU A 33 11.84 -12.58 -14.37
N ALA A 34 12.93 -11.90 -14.00
CA ALA A 34 12.88 -10.58 -13.39
C ALA A 34 12.29 -9.52 -14.33
N ALA A 35 12.63 -9.56 -15.62
CA ALA A 35 12.13 -8.61 -16.62
C ALA A 35 10.60 -8.62 -16.73
N VAL A 36 9.96 -9.80 -16.58
CA VAL A 36 8.49 -9.93 -16.61
C VAL A 36 7.89 -9.73 -15.22
N ALA A 37 8.52 -10.26 -14.17
CA ALA A 37 7.96 -10.26 -12.83
C ALA A 37 7.91 -8.86 -12.19
N ILE A 38 8.94 -8.03 -12.39
CA ILE A 38 9.03 -6.69 -11.79
C ILE A 38 7.86 -5.79 -12.19
N PRO A 39 7.55 -5.55 -13.48
CA PRO A 39 6.44 -4.65 -13.84
C PRO A 39 5.08 -5.17 -13.36
N ILE A 40 4.86 -6.50 -13.38
CA ILE A 40 3.64 -7.11 -12.86
C ILE A 40 3.51 -6.87 -11.36
N TYR A 41 4.58 -7.11 -10.60
CA TYR A 41 4.59 -6.90 -9.16
C TYR A 41 4.33 -5.44 -8.79
N LEU A 42 4.96 -4.49 -9.49
CA LEU A 42 4.74 -3.06 -9.28
C LEU A 42 3.28 -2.67 -9.55
N ASN A 43 2.67 -3.18 -10.62
CA ASN A 43 1.27 -2.91 -10.94
C ASN A 43 0.30 -3.54 -9.91
N GLN A 44 0.57 -4.76 -9.44
CA GLN A 44 -0.23 -5.39 -8.38
C GLN A 44 -0.16 -4.61 -7.07
N ARG A 45 1.03 -4.15 -6.68
CA ARG A 45 1.22 -3.34 -5.48
C ARG A 45 0.46 -2.01 -5.58
N LYS A 46 0.50 -1.37 -6.75
CA LYS A 46 -0.28 -0.16 -7.03
C LYS A 46 -1.80 -0.40 -6.94
N ALA A 47 -2.29 -1.51 -7.50
CA ALA A 47 -3.70 -1.87 -7.39
C ALA A 47 -4.12 -2.09 -5.92
N ALA A 48 -3.26 -2.71 -5.11
CA ALA A 48 -3.51 -2.87 -3.68
C ALA A 48 -3.58 -1.53 -2.94
N TRP A 49 -2.66 -0.59 -3.22
CA TRP A 49 -2.71 0.75 -2.63
C TRP A 49 -3.97 1.54 -3.01
N ASN A 50 -4.39 1.46 -4.28
CA ASN A 50 -5.63 2.08 -4.73
C ASN A 50 -6.85 1.48 -4.02
N SER A 51 -6.92 0.15 -3.92
CA SER A 51 -8.02 -0.55 -3.24
C SER A 51 -8.08 -0.23 -1.73
N ALA A 52 -6.92 -0.09 -1.07
CA ALA A 52 -6.84 0.33 0.32
C ALA A 52 -7.36 1.77 0.49
N THR A 53 -6.93 2.69 -0.38
CA THR A 53 -7.36 4.09 -0.37
C THR A 53 -8.88 4.22 -0.55
N GLU A 54 -9.44 3.48 -1.51
CA GLU A 54 -10.89 3.47 -1.76
C GLU A 54 -11.67 2.93 -0.54
N SER A 55 -11.17 1.88 0.10
CA SER A 55 -11.78 1.34 1.33
C SER A 55 -11.70 2.32 2.49
N ASP A 56 -10.57 3.00 2.67
CA ASP A 56 -10.38 3.96 3.74
C ASP A 56 -11.30 5.17 3.57
N VAL A 57 -11.46 5.68 2.34
CA VAL A 57 -12.43 6.75 2.02
C VAL A 57 -13.85 6.29 2.33
N LYS A 58 -14.21 5.05 1.96
CA LYS A 58 -15.53 4.49 2.26
C LYS A 58 -15.75 4.36 3.77
N ASN A 59 -14.77 3.86 4.51
CA ASN A 59 -14.84 3.73 5.96
C ASN A 59 -14.97 5.10 6.64
N ALA A 60 -14.20 6.09 6.18
CA ALA A 60 -14.29 7.46 6.68
C ALA A 60 -15.68 8.07 6.45
N SER A 61 -16.33 7.78 5.31
CA SER A 61 -17.72 8.23 5.09
C SER A 61 -18.69 7.65 6.13
N ILE A 62 -18.54 6.38 6.49
CA ILE A 62 -19.41 5.73 7.49
C ILE A 62 -19.21 6.36 8.87
N VAL A 63 -17.96 6.67 9.23
CA VAL A 63 -17.63 7.37 10.47
C VAL A 63 -18.22 8.78 10.47
N MET A 64 -18.11 9.51 9.35
CA MET A 64 -18.73 10.84 9.19
C MET A 64 -20.26 10.80 9.30
N GLU A 65 -20.93 9.81 8.73
CA GLU A 65 -22.39 9.64 8.91
C GLU A 65 -22.76 9.39 10.37
N THR A 66 -21.94 8.64 11.11
CA THR A 66 -22.13 8.41 12.55
C THR A 66 -21.99 9.72 13.33
N ILE A 67 -20.94 10.49 13.04
CA ILE A 67 -20.70 11.82 13.62
C ILE A 67 -21.89 12.75 13.35
N MET A 68 -22.36 12.81 12.10
CA MET A 68 -23.50 13.67 11.73
C MET A 68 -24.79 13.23 12.41
N THR A 69 -25.04 11.92 12.54
CA THR A 69 -26.20 11.40 13.25
C THR A 69 -26.22 11.87 14.71
N ASN A 70 -25.07 11.85 15.38
CA ASN A 70 -24.92 12.33 16.76
C ASN A 70 -24.96 13.86 16.87
N ASN A 71 -24.64 14.57 15.78
CA ASN A 71 -24.61 16.03 15.72
C ASN A 71 -25.85 16.64 15.02
N GLY A 72 -26.99 15.95 15.08
CA GLY A 72 -28.28 16.48 14.59
C GLY A 72 -28.33 16.68 13.06
N GLY A 73 -27.65 15.81 12.31
CA GLY A 73 -27.61 15.82 10.84
C GLY A 73 -26.70 16.90 10.26
N LYS A 74 -25.82 17.51 11.06
CA LYS A 74 -24.91 18.57 10.63
C LYS A 74 -23.46 18.12 10.74
N VAL A 75 -22.62 18.57 9.82
CA VAL A 75 -21.17 18.39 9.95
C VAL A 75 -20.67 19.27 11.10
N PRO A 76 -19.98 18.73 12.12
CA PRO A 76 -19.42 19.55 13.19
C PRO A 76 -18.37 20.56 12.65
N ALA A 77 -18.33 21.76 13.24
CA ALA A 77 -17.38 22.78 12.82
C ALA A 77 -15.91 22.45 13.16
N ALA A 78 -15.68 21.55 14.12
CA ALA A 78 -14.36 21.15 14.59
C ALA A 78 -13.93 19.75 14.10
N VAL A 79 -14.49 19.26 12.99
CA VAL A 79 -14.04 18.03 12.34
C VAL A 79 -12.57 18.14 11.97
N LYS A 80 -11.81 17.08 12.24
CA LYS A 80 -10.43 16.96 11.79
C LYS A 80 -10.41 16.85 10.26
N THR A 81 -9.81 17.82 9.59
CA THR A 81 -9.83 17.90 8.13
C THR A 81 -8.77 17.06 7.45
N SER A 82 -7.84 16.44 8.19
CA SER A 82 -6.81 15.59 7.61
C SER A 82 -6.37 14.45 8.54
N CYS A 83 -6.27 13.25 8.00
CA CYS A 83 -5.67 12.07 8.61
C CYS A 83 -4.53 11.60 7.70
N GLY A 84 -3.28 11.83 8.12
CA GLY A 84 -2.10 11.54 7.31
C GLY A 84 -1.56 10.11 7.47
N PRO A 85 -0.54 9.77 6.67
CA PRO A 85 0.06 8.45 6.69
C PRO A 85 0.77 8.24 8.03
N GLY A 86 0.52 7.10 8.67
CA GLY A 86 1.09 6.74 9.98
C GLY A 86 0.17 6.97 11.18
N ALA A 87 -1.01 7.57 10.99
CA ALA A 87 -2.08 7.51 11.99
C ALA A 87 -2.81 6.16 11.85
N THR A 88 -2.41 5.14 12.59
CA THR A 88 -3.12 3.84 12.60
C THR A 88 -4.60 4.03 12.98
N HIS A 89 -4.86 4.96 13.89
CA HIS A 89 -6.20 5.45 14.23
C HIS A 89 -6.20 6.97 14.15
N CYS A 90 -7.17 7.53 13.45
CA CYS A 90 -7.37 8.97 13.34
C CYS A 90 -8.75 9.33 13.86
N ASP A 91 -8.82 10.00 15.01
CA ASP A 91 -10.07 10.59 15.52
C ASP A 91 -10.51 11.73 14.61
N ILE A 92 -11.62 11.53 13.91
CA ILE A 92 -12.22 12.53 13.04
C ILE A 92 -12.96 13.57 13.88
N PHE A 93 -13.68 13.12 14.91
CA PHE A 93 -14.40 13.96 15.86
C PHE A 93 -14.93 13.15 17.06
N ASP A 94 -14.65 13.62 18.27
CA ASP A 94 -15.26 13.14 19.52
C ASP A 94 -15.13 11.61 19.73
N GLY A 95 -13.93 11.06 19.50
CA GLY A 95 -13.62 9.64 19.66
C GLY A 95 -14.11 8.76 18.51
N ASN A 96 -14.66 9.33 17.44
CA ASN A 96 -15.06 8.58 16.25
C ASN A 96 -13.86 8.48 15.30
N GLU A 97 -13.18 7.35 15.39
CA GLU A 97 -11.92 7.11 14.68
C GLU A 97 -12.10 6.36 13.36
N VAL A 98 -11.24 6.69 12.39
CA VAL A 98 -11.02 5.89 11.18
C VAL A 98 -9.64 5.26 11.23
N THR A 99 -9.53 4.01 10.76
CA THR A 99 -8.23 3.36 10.53
C THR A 99 -7.71 3.78 9.16
N VAL A 100 -6.48 4.26 9.09
CA VAL A 100 -5.87 4.71 7.84
C VAL A 100 -4.75 3.75 7.45
N SER A 101 -4.83 3.23 6.23
CA SER A 101 -3.86 2.31 5.67
C SER A 101 -2.53 3.00 5.39
N ASP A 102 -1.46 2.20 5.27
CA ASP A 102 -0.13 2.71 5.02
C ASP A 102 -0.04 3.56 3.73
N GLY A 103 0.63 4.70 3.84
CA GLY A 103 0.77 5.68 2.76
C GLY A 103 -0.51 6.45 2.41
N VAL A 104 -1.66 6.16 3.01
CA VAL A 104 -2.92 6.88 2.72
C VAL A 104 -2.99 8.19 3.52
N THR A 105 -3.39 9.24 2.83
CA THR A 105 -3.84 10.51 3.42
C THR A 105 -5.32 10.68 3.11
N LEU A 106 -6.13 10.91 4.13
CA LEU A 106 -7.53 11.33 3.99
C LEU A 106 -7.65 12.82 4.28
N THR A 107 -8.37 13.55 3.43
CA THR A 107 -8.71 14.96 3.61
C THR A 107 -10.22 15.10 3.64
N ILE A 108 -10.75 15.67 4.71
CA ILE A 108 -12.19 15.87 4.91
C ILE A 108 -12.48 17.36 4.75
N THR A 109 -13.35 17.69 3.80
CA THR A 109 -13.75 19.07 3.48
C THR A 109 -15.23 19.25 3.80
N PRO A 110 -15.57 19.88 4.93
CA PRO A 110 -16.94 20.25 5.26
C PRO A 110 -17.51 21.32 4.32
N ASN A 111 -18.77 21.17 3.93
CA ASN A 111 -19.53 22.11 3.10
C ASN A 111 -20.90 22.42 3.74
N GLY A 112 -20.89 22.79 5.03
CA GLY A 112 -22.10 23.08 5.80
C GLY A 112 -22.84 21.81 6.22
N THR A 113 -23.80 21.36 5.42
CA THR A 113 -24.56 20.13 5.67
C THR A 113 -24.04 18.91 4.90
N THR A 114 -23.13 19.11 3.95
CA THR A 114 -22.47 18.04 3.20
C THR A 114 -20.98 18.05 3.49
N TYR A 115 -20.28 17.01 3.06
CA TYR A 115 -18.84 16.91 3.16
C TYR A 115 -18.29 16.13 1.96
N GLN A 116 -17.01 16.38 1.66
CA GLN A 116 -16.23 15.55 0.75
C GLN A 116 -15.08 14.91 1.50
N ILE A 117 -14.74 13.68 1.12
CA ILE A 117 -13.56 12.97 1.62
C ILE A 117 -12.70 12.62 0.43
N GLU A 118 -11.48 13.14 0.41
CA GLU A 118 -10.48 12.81 -0.59
C GLU A 118 -9.43 11.89 0.03
N GLY A 119 -9.15 10.76 -0.61
CA GLY A 119 -8.10 9.82 -0.23
C GLY A 119 -7.03 9.72 -1.31
N SER A 120 -5.77 9.85 -0.93
CA SER A 120 -4.62 9.66 -1.81
C SER A 120 -3.58 8.76 -1.16
N ASN A 121 -2.91 7.90 -1.94
CA ASN A 121 -1.77 7.13 -1.45
C ASN A 121 -0.43 7.70 -1.95
N ASN A 122 0.47 8.02 -1.04
CA ASN A 122 1.76 8.66 -1.33
C ASN A 122 2.90 7.67 -1.67
N ASN A 123 2.63 6.35 -1.69
CA ASN A 123 3.63 5.33 -2.01
C ASN A 123 4.02 5.28 -3.51
N ASP A 124 3.19 5.84 -4.39
CA ASP A 124 3.48 6.00 -5.82
C ASP A 124 2.74 7.22 -6.38
N SER A 125 3.44 8.04 -7.16
CA SER A 125 2.88 9.28 -7.72
C SER A 125 1.75 9.06 -8.73
N ASN A 126 1.57 7.83 -9.22
CA ASN A 126 0.51 7.49 -10.18
C ASN A 126 -0.67 6.77 -9.50
N CYS A 127 -0.68 6.62 -8.18
CA CYS A 127 -1.85 6.15 -7.46
C CYS A 127 -3.05 7.07 -7.71
N LYS A 128 -4.23 6.47 -7.76
CA LYS A 128 -5.46 7.23 -7.98
C LYS A 128 -5.84 7.99 -6.71
N THR A 129 -6.48 9.13 -6.90
CA THR A 129 -7.13 9.87 -5.82
C THR A 129 -8.61 9.54 -5.85
N TYR A 130 -9.16 9.14 -4.71
CA TYR A 130 -10.56 8.77 -4.55
C TYR A 130 -11.30 9.85 -3.80
N THR A 131 -12.45 10.29 -4.30
CA THR A 131 -13.26 11.33 -3.68
C THR A 131 -14.66 10.80 -3.42
N TYR A 132 -15.06 10.78 -2.14
CA TYR A 132 -16.45 10.59 -1.74
C TYR A 132 -17.14 11.95 -1.61
N ASP A 133 -18.35 12.07 -2.17
CA ASP A 133 -19.20 13.25 -2.04
C ASP A 133 -20.51 12.89 -1.34
N SER A 134 -20.74 13.44 -0.14
CA SER A 134 -21.93 13.12 0.66
C SER A 134 -23.22 13.68 0.07
N ALA A 135 -23.16 14.65 -0.83
CA ALA A 135 -24.35 15.19 -1.52
C ALA A 135 -24.89 14.19 -2.55
N THR A 136 -24.01 13.40 -3.15
CA THR A 136 -24.37 12.41 -4.19
C THR A 136 -24.28 10.96 -3.70
N GLY A 137 -23.66 10.72 -2.54
CA GLY A 137 -23.42 9.40 -1.97
C GLY A 137 -22.45 8.53 -2.80
N SER A 138 -21.69 9.14 -3.72
CA SER A 138 -20.88 8.42 -4.71
C SER A 138 -19.38 8.59 -4.44
N ILE A 139 -18.60 7.57 -4.81
CA ILE A 139 -17.13 7.62 -4.86
C ILE A 139 -16.71 7.78 -6.33
N THR A 140 -15.89 8.78 -6.62
CA THR A 140 -15.23 8.99 -7.91
C THR A 140 -13.73 8.88 -7.76
N HIS A 141 -13.02 8.73 -8.88
CA HIS A 141 -11.56 8.75 -8.89
C HIS A 141 -11.04 9.38 -10.17
N ASN A 142 -9.81 9.88 -10.12
CA ASN A 142 -9.06 10.36 -11.29
C ASN A 142 -8.16 9.28 -11.92
#